data_AF-A0A6A2Y3F3-F1
#
_entry.id   AF-A0A6A2Y3F3-F1
#
_cell.length_a   1.000
_cell.length_b   1.000
_cell.length_c   1.000
_cell.angle_alpha   90.00
_cell.angle_beta   90.00
_cell.angle_gamma   90.00
#
_symmetry.space_group_name_H-M   'P 1'
#
loop_
_entity.id
_entity.type
_entity.pdbx_description
1 polymer ?
#
loop_
_entity_poly.entity_id
_entity_poly.type
_entity_poly.pdbx_seq_one_letter_code
_entity_poly.pdbx_strand_id
1 'polypeptide(L)'
;MGNLGEMCCSNSKTALPLLCLNHVSFVCRSVSRSVRFYEQVLGFVLIKRPSSFNFEGAWLFNYGMGIHLLESESVPPAKKEKINPKDNHISFQCSDMKQVVRKLQEMGIEYVTAVLEECRVRVDQLFFHDPDGYMVEICNCQNLPVLPLSTTTNNDTNCSTLAALMMENLVLDLLDISI
;
A
#
# COMPACT_ATOMS: atom_id res chain seq x y z
N MET A 1 33.41 -47.76 0.09
CA MET A 1 33.55 -46.53 -0.73
C MET A 1 32.17 -45.98 -1.00
N GLY A 2 31.89 -44.77 -0.53
CA GLY A 2 30.55 -44.17 -0.56
C GLY A 2 30.15 -43.68 -1.95
N ASN A 3 28.88 -43.87 -2.27
CA ASN A 3 28.18 -43.16 -3.33
C ASN A 3 26.97 -42.51 -2.64
N LEU A 4 27.14 -41.26 -2.24
CA LEU A 4 26.09 -40.44 -1.63
C LEU A 4 25.73 -39.37 -2.64
N GLY A 5 24.44 -39.34 -2.96
CA GLY A 5 23.88 -38.66 -4.11
C GLY A 5 24.19 -37.18 -4.15
N GLU A 6 24.31 -36.68 -5.39
CA GLU A 6 24.04 -35.30 -5.71
C GLU A 6 22.65 -34.93 -5.17
N MET A 7 22.65 -34.23 -4.05
CA MET A 7 21.46 -33.52 -3.58
C MET A 7 21.30 -32.33 -4.51
N CYS A 8 20.48 -32.49 -5.55
CA CYS A 8 20.03 -31.40 -6.40
C CYS A 8 19.36 -30.34 -5.51
N CYS A 9 20.11 -29.29 -5.15
CA CYS A 9 19.55 -28.09 -4.55
C CYS A 9 18.51 -27.54 -5.51
N SER A 10 17.26 -27.66 -5.10
CA SER A 10 16.06 -27.29 -5.84
C SER A 10 16.15 -25.86 -6.37
N ASN A 11 15.90 -25.72 -7.66
CA ASN A 11 15.70 -24.50 -8.44
C ASN A 11 15.12 -23.35 -7.58
N SER A 12 15.97 -22.37 -7.21
CA SER A 12 15.44 -21.07 -6.81
C SER A 12 14.74 -20.51 -8.04
N LYS A 13 13.40 -20.51 -8.06
CA LYS A 13 12.66 -19.74 -9.05
C LYS A 13 13.17 -18.31 -8.92
N THR A 14 13.93 -17.85 -9.91
CA THR A 14 14.42 -16.48 -9.94
C THR A 14 13.20 -15.57 -9.94
N ALA A 15 13.03 -14.81 -8.87
CA ALA A 15 11.95 -13.84 -8.79
C ALA A 15 12.09 -12.82 -9.93
N LEU A 16 10.98 -12.19 -10.31
CA LEU A 16 11.04 -11.06 -11.23
C LEU A 16 11.90 -9.94 -10.62
N PRO A 17 12.70 -9.20 -11.41
CA PRO A 17 13.57 -8.13 -10.91
C PRO A 17 12.74 -6.86 -10.63
N LEU A 18 11.83 -6.94 -9.67
CA LEU A 18 10.94 -5.85 -9.27
C LEU A 18 11.60 -5.05 -8.14
N LEU A 19 11.52 -3.72 -8.22
CA LEU A 19 12.04 -2.82 -7.18
C LEU A 19 10.97 -2.46 -6.15
N CYS A 20 9.83 -1.95 -6.63
CA CYS A 20 8.73 -1.49 -5.79
C CYS A 20 7.43 -1.42 -6.59
N LEU A 21 6.33 -1.10 -5.90
CA LEU A 21 5.06 -0.77 -6.55
C LEU A 21 5.21 0.54 -7.33
N ASN A 22 5.10 0.47 -8.66
CA ASN A 22 5.27 1.65 -9.50
C ASN A 22 4.04 2.58 -9.49
N HIS A 23 2.85 2.03 -9.73
CA HIS A 23 1.59 2.77 -9.71
C HIS A 23 0.39 1.86 -9.49
N VAL A 24 -0.73 2.46 -9.07
CA VAL A 24 -2.07 1.86 -9.15
C VAL A 24 -2.91 2.60 -10.18
N SER A 25 -3.87 1.90 -10.78
CA SER A 25 -4.72 2.43 -11.83
C SER A 25 -6.18 2.34 -11.42
N PHE A 26 -6.89 3.47 -11.45
CA PHE A 26 -8.31 3.56 -11.13
C PHE A 26 -9.09 4.12 -12.31
N VAL A 27 -10.25 3.52 -12.57
CA VAL A 27 -11.20 4.06 -13.52
C VAL A 27 -12.17 4.93 -12.74
N CYS A 28 -12.30 6.19 -13.11
CA CYS A 28 -13.10 7.18 -12.40
C CYS A 28 -14.17 7.78 -13.32
N ARG A 29 -15.25 8.29 -12.74
CA ARG A 29 -16.27 8.99 -13.50
C ARG A 29 -15.90 10.42 -13.83
N SER A 30 -14.98 11.01 -13.06
CA SER A 30 -14.56 12.40 -13.23
C SER A 30 -13.14 12.58 -12.74
N VAL A 31 -12.22 12.74 -13.69
CA VAL A 31 -10.79 12.96 -13.40
C VAL A 31 -10.61 14.17 -12.50
N SER A 32 -11.33 15.27 -12.75
CA SER A 32 -11.19 16.49 -11.95
C SER A 32 -11.64 16.31 -10.49
N ARG A 33 -12.68 15.51 -10.24
CA ARG A 33 -13.13 15.19 -8.86
C ARG A 33 -12.10 14.30 -8.15
N SER A 34 -11.60 13.27 -8.84
CA SER A 34 -10.66 12.32 -8.26
C SER A 34 -9.29 12.97 -8.05
N VAL A 35 -8.78 13.77 -8.98
CA VAL A 35 -7.57 14.60 -8.79
C VAL A 35 -7.70 15.46 -7.54
N ARG A 36 -8.80 16.22 -7.40
CA ARG A 36 -9.01 17.07 -6.21
C ARG A 36 -8.97 16.26 -4.92
N PHE A 37 -9.58 15.09 -4.88
CA PHE A 37 -9.54 14.21 -3.72
C PHE A 37 -8.11 13.75 -3.42
N TYR A 38 -7.41 13.17 -4.40
CA TYR A 38 -6.08 12.63 -4.19
C TYR A 38 -5.07 13.73 -3.82
N GLU A 39 -5.19 14.94 -4.37
CA GLU A 39 -4.36 16.09 -3.98
C GLU A 39 -4.70 16.63 -2.58
N GLN A 40 -5.99 16.85 -2.28
CA GLN A 40 -6.37 17.56 -1.06
C GLN A 40 -6.45 16.66 0.18
N VAL A 41 -6.80 15.39 0.00
CA VAL A 41 -6.94 14.41 1.10
C VAL A 41 -5.64 13.66 1.31
N LEU A 42 -5.08 13.10 0.23
CA LEU A 42 -3.91 12.22 0.27
C LEU A 42 -2.61 12.93 -0.10
N GLY A 43 -2.63 14.22 -0.45
CA GLY A 43 -1.42 14.99 -0.71
C GLY A 43 -0.67 14.60 -1.99
N PHE A 44 -1.30 13.89 -2.92
CA PHE A 44 -0.69 13.60 -4.22
C PHE A 44 -0.47 14.88 -5.03
N VAL A 45 0.42 14.84 -6.00
CA VAL A 45 0.67 15.96 -6.92
C VAL A 45 0.39 15.51 -8.35
N LEU A 46 -0.38 16.30 -9.09
CA LEU A 46 -0.58 16.08 -10.52
C LEU A 46 0.75 16.23 -11.29
N ILE A 47 1.09 15.24 -12.12
CA ILE A 47 2.30 15.21 -12.94
C ILE A 47 1.98 15.22 -14.44
N LYS A 48 2.99 15.56 -15.25
CA LYS A 48 2.85 15.59 -16.71
C LYS A 48 2.55 14.21 -17.26
N ARG A 49 1.44 14.09 -18.00
CA ARG A 49 1.06 12.89 -18.74
C ARG A 49 1.77 12.84 -20.10
N PRO A 50 2.16 11.65 -20.60
CA PRO A 50 2.60 11.49 -21.98
C PRO A 50 1.52 11.93 -22.98
N SER A 51 1.94 12.64 -24.03
CA SER A 51 1.04 13.22 -25.04
C SER A 51 0.43 12.21 -25.99
N SER A 52 0.91 10.95 -26.00
CA SER A 52 0.42 9.89 -26.88
C SER A 52 -0.92 9.29 -26.43
N PHE A 53 -1.42 9.63 -25.25
CA PHE A 53 -2.70 9.14 -24.75
C PHE A 53 -3.87 9.99 -25.24
N ASN A 54 -4.83 9.33 -25.86
CA ASN A 54 -6.02 9.91 -26.50
C ASN A 54 -7.32 9.74 -25.68
N PHE A 55 -7.21 9.39 -24.40
CA PHE A 55 -8.33 9.30 -23.46
C PHE A 55 -8.21 10.36 -22.36
N GLU A 56 -9.31 10.70 -21.70
CA GLU A 56 -9.31 11.61 -20.55
C GLU A 56 -8.77 10.89 -19.30
N GLY A 57 -7.81 11.52 -18.62
CA GLY A 57 -7.08 10.85 -17.54
C GLY A 57 -5.98 11.72 -16.93
N ALA A 58 -5.57 11.40 -15.71
CA ALA A 58 -4.56 12.14 -14.97
C ALA A 58 -3.55 11.19 -14.33
N TRP A 59 -2.30 11.63 -14.22
CA TRP A 59 -1.26 10.94 -13.49
C TRP A 59 -0.90 11.77 -12.27
N LEU A 60 -0.94 11.17 -11.10
CA LEU A 60 -0.49 11.78 -9.86
C LEU A 60 0.66 10.98 -9.27
N PHE A 61 1.52 11.64 -8.49
CA PHE A 61 2.65 11.00 -7.84
C PHE A 61 2.88 11.55 -6.43
N ASN A 62 3.11 10.65 -5.48
CA ASN A 62 3.67 10.93 -4.17
C ASN A 62 4.09 9.61 -3.51
N TYR A 63 4.83 9.67 -2.39
CA TYR A 63 5.18 8.49 -1.58
C TYR A 63 5.91 7.38 -2.34
N GLY A 64 6.62 7.73 -3.42
CA GLY A 64 7.33 6.78 -4.27
C GLY A 64 6.46 5.98 -5.26
N MET A 65 5.18 6.30 -5.39
CA MET A 65 4.28 5.60 -6.31
C MET A 65 3.31 6.53 -7.06
N GLY A 66 2.83 6.06 -8.21
CA GLY A 66 1.86 6.75 -9.04
C GLY A 66 0.40 6.35 -8.80
N ILE A 67 -0.52 7.28 -9.04
CA ILE A 67 -1.95 7.00 -9.24
C ILE A 67 -2.30 7.43 -10.67
N HIS A 68 -2.71 6.46 -11.48
CA HIS A 68 -3.21 6.71 -12.84
C HIS A 68 -4.74 6.68 -12.82
N LEU A 69 -5.35 7.80 -13.19
CA LEU A 69 -6.80 7.95 -13.32
C LEU A 69 -7.18 7.86 -14.79
N LEU A 70 -8.17 7.03 -15.09
CA LEU A 70 -8.75 6.89 -16.42
C LEU A 70 -10.22 7.25 -16.34
N GLU A 71 -10.68 8.23 -17.11
CA GLU A 71 -12.10 8.60 -17.13
C GLU A 71 -12.90 7.57 -17.94
N SER A 72 -14.02 7.09 -17.40
CA SER A 72 -14.98 6.28 -18.15
C SER A 72 -16.40 6.44 -17.62
N GLU A 73 -17.36 6.55 -18.54
CA GLU A 73 -18.79 6.54 -18.24
C GLU A 73 -19.30 5.13 -17.85
N SER A 74 -18.53 4.08 -18.14
CA SER A 74 -18.88 2.70 -17.78
C SER A 74 -18.74 2.40 -16.30
N VAL A 75 -18.10 3.29 -15.53
CA VAL A 75 -18.02 3.17 -14.07
C VAL A 75 -19.41 3.45 -13.51
N PRO A 76 -20.10 2.45 -12.92
CA PRO A 76 -21.39 2.70 -12.32
C PRO A 76 -21.23 3.77 -11.24
N PRO A 77 -22.27 4.61 -10.99
CA PRO A 77 -22.23 5.54 -9.88
C PRO A 77 -21.80 4.79 -8.63
N ALA A 78 -20.80 5.32 -7.92
CA ALA A 78 -20.39 4.80 -6.62
C ALA A 78 -21.66 4.60 -5.80
N LYS A 79 -22.04 3.34 -5.60
CA LYS A 79 -23.07 3.04 -4.63
C LYS A 79 -22.47 3.47 -3.31
N LYS A 80 -23.24 4.14 -2.46
CA LYS A 80 -22.87 4.36 -1.07
C LYS A 80 -22.94 3.02 -0.33
N GLU A 81 -22.08 2.10 -0.73
CA GLU A 81 -21.89 0.85 -0.03
C GLU A 81 -21.26 1.19 1.31
N LYS A 82 -21.74 0.50 2.34
CA LYS A 82 -21.22 0.67 3.69
C LYS A 82 -19.74 0.30 3.66
N ILE A 83 -18.89 1.10 4.30
CA ILE A 83 -17.46 0.79 4.37
C ILE A 83 -17.27 -0.57 5.04
N ASN A 84 -16.64 -1.49 4.32
CA ASN A 84 -16.34 -2.84 4.77
C ASN A 84 -14.82 -3.05 4.78
N PRO A 85 -14.17 -3.03 5.97
CA PRO A 85 -12.71 -3.22 6.10
C PRO A 85 -12.12 -4.50 5.45
N LYS A 86 -12.96 -5.43 4.97
CA LYS A 86 -12.55 -6.65 4.28
C LYS A 86 -12.49 -6.54 2.76
N ASP A 87 -12.91 -5.42 2.17
CA ASP A 87 -12.86 -5.23 0.73
C ASP A 87 -11.43 -4.90 0.26
N ASN A 88 -11.21 -5.03 -1.05
CA ASN A 88 -9.94 -4.66 -1.68
C ASN A 88 -9.67 -3.16 -1.49
N HIS A 89 -8.46 -2.82 -1.06
CA HIS A 89 -8.05 -1.44 -0.81
C HIS A 89 -6.59 -1.21 -1.17
N ILE A 90 -6.25 0.07 -1.35
CA ILE A 90 -4.86 0.53 -1.27
C ILE A 90 -4.61 1.06 0.15
N SER A 91 -3.46 0.73 0.73
CA SER A 91 -3.12 1.10 2.10
C SER A 91 -1.93 2.05 2.14
N PHE A 92 -2.02 3.10 2.95
CA PHE A 92 -0.94 4.05 3.19
C PHE A 92 -0.51 4.03 4.65
N GLN A 93 0.80 4.07 4.84
CA GLN A 93 1.38 4.29 6.15
C GLN A 93 1.22 5.76 6.57
N CYS A 94 0.89 5.98 7.85
CA CYS A 94 0.79 7.31 8.42
C CYS A 94 1.50 7.41 9.77
N SER A 95 2.15 8.56 10.03
CA SER A 95 2.77 8.90 11.30
C SER A 95 1.79 9.51 12.30
N ASP A 96 0.68 10.10 11.85
CA ASP A 96 -0.33 10.76 12.69
C ASP A 96 -1.75 10.49 12.20
N MET A 97 -2.35 9.39 12.70
CA MET A 97 -3.72 9.02 12.41
C MET A 97 -4.74 10.10 12.82
N LYS A 98 -4.44 10.90 13.85
CA LYS A 98 -5.36 11.94 14.33
C LYS A 98 -5.46 13.08 13.33
N GLN A 99 -4.38 13.40 12.62
CA GLN A 99 -4.41 14.37 11.52
C GLN A 99 -5.29 13.91 10.37
N VAL A 100 -5.20 12.63 9.99
CA VAL A 100 -6.06 12.04 8.96
C VAL A 100 -7.53 12.16 9.36
N VAL A 101 -7.89 11.74 10.58
CA VAL A 101 -9.27 11.82 11.08
C VAL A 101 -9.81 13.25 11.00
N ARG A 102 -9.04 14.25 11.47
CA ARG A 102 -9.46 15.66 11.40
C ARG A 102 -9.72 16.10 9.96
N LYS A 103 -8.81 15.76 9.04
CA LYS A 103 -8.93 16.10 7.62
C LYS A 103 -10.18 15.49 6.98
N LEU A 104 -10.47 14.21 7.25
CA LEU A 104 -11.66 13.54 6.74
C LEU A 104 -12.94 14.16 7.30
N GLN A 105 -12.95 14.51 8.58
CA GLN A 105 -14.09 15.19 9.23
C GLN A 105 -14.33 16.58 8.63
N GLU A 106 -13.29 17.39 8.45
CA GLU A 106 -13.36 18.73 7.82
C GLU A 106 -13.94 18.66 6.40
N MET A 107 -13.64 17.58 5.67
CA MET A 107 -14.10 17.37 4.30
C MET A 107 -15.43 16.60 4.21
N GLY A 108 -16.02 16.20 5.35
CA GLY A 108 -17.28 15.46 5.40
C GLY A 108 -17.20 14.06 4.79
N ILE A 109 -16.01 13.43 4.83
CA ILE A 109 -15.77 12.08 4.30
C ILE A 109 -16.09 11.06 5.40
N GLU A 110 -16.97 10.11 5.09
CA GLU A 110 -17.30 9.00 5.97
C GLU A 110 -16.09 8.05 6.11
N TYR A 111 -15.82 7.59 7.32
CA TYR A 111 -14.75 6.64 7.60
C TYR A 111 -15.14 5.69 8.72
N VAL A 112 -14.47 4.53 8.78
CA VAL A 112 -14.53 3.59 9.91
C VAL A 112 -13.13 3.30 10.41
N THR A 113 -13.00 2.97 11.69
CA THR A 113 -11.73 2.61 12.30
C THR A 113 -11.76 1.19 12.83
N ALA A 114 -10.65 0.48 12.76
CA ALA A 114 -10.44 -0.80 13.41
C ALA A 114 -9.13 -0.79 14.21
N VAL A 115 -9.05 -1.65 15.22
CA VAL A 115 -7.83 -1.83 16.01
C VAL A 115 -7.52 -3.33 16.03
N LEU A 116 -6.28 -3.66 15.71
CA LEU A 116 -5.72 -4.99 15.84
C LEU A 116 -4.68 -4.96 16.97
N GLU A 117 -4.74 -5.94 17.86
CA GLU A 117 -3.74 -6.13 18.91
C GLU A 117 -3.13 -7.52 18.76
N GLU A 118 -1.82 -7.58 18.56
CA GLU A 118 -1.07 -8.82 18.40
C GLU A 118 0.26 -8.69 19.14
N CYS A 119 0.62 -9.67 19.97
CA CYS A 119 1.90 -9.66 20.70
C CYS A 119 2.23 -8.33 21.43
N ARG A 120 1.23 -7.67 22.04
CA ARG A 120 1.33 -6.34 22.70
C ARG A 120 1.65 -5.16 21.77
N VAL A 121 1.63 -5.39 20.46
CA VAL A 121 1.66 -4.35 19.43
C VAL A 121 0.22 -4.00 19.09
N ARG A 122 -0.06 -2.69 19.05
CA ARG A 122 -1.33 -2.15 18.57
C ARG A 122 -1.17 -1.62 17.16
N VAL A 123 -2.08 -2.02 16.28
CA VAL A 123 -2.24 -1.51 14.93
C VAL A 123 -3.59 -0.79 14.84
N ASP A 124 -3.55 0.46 14.43
CA ASP A 124 -4.73 1.28 14.13
C ASP A 124 -4.93 1.30 12.61
N GLN A 125 -6.16 1.03 12.20
CA GLN A 125 -6.59 1.05 10.81
C GLN A 125 -7.73 2.05 10.66
N LEU A 126 -7.73 2.79 9.55
CA LEU A 126 -8.79 3.71 9.17
C LEU A 126 -9.15 3.48 7.72
N PHE A 127 -10.44 3.32 7.42
CA PHE A 127 -10.93 3.02 6.07
C PHE A 127 -11.95 4.06 5.62
N PHE A 128 -11.87 4.47 4.36
CA PHE A 128 -12.80 5.40 3.71
C PHE A 128 -12.80 5.17 2.20
N HIS A 129 -13.75 5.78 1.52
CA HIS A 129 -13.85 5.71 0.06
C HIS A 129 -13.33 6.96 -0.62
N ASP A 130 -12.75 6.78 -1.80
CA ASP A 130 -12.54 7.84 -2.77
C ASP A 130 -13.86 8.27 -3.44
N PRO A 131 -13.87 9.28 -4.34
CA PRO A 131 -15.08 9.79 -4.98
C PRO A 131 -15.87 8.77 -5.82
N ASP A 132 -15.22 7.67 -6.23
CA ASP A 132 -15.76 6.61 -7.07
C ASP A 132 -16.01 5.30 -6.29
N GLY A 133 -15.71 5.29 -4.98
CA GLY A 133 -15.98 4.15 -4.09
C GLY A 133 -14.79 3.21 -3.89
N TYR A 134 -13.61 3.52 -4.41
CA TYR A 134 -12.41 2.74 -4.13
C TYR A 134 -12.00 2.91 -2.67
N MET A 135 -11.68 1.81 -2.01
CA MET A 135 -11.34 1.82 -0.61
C MET A 135 -9.88 2.21 -0.40
N VAL A 136 -9.69 3.17 0.51
CA VAL A 136 -8.39 3.62 0.99
C VAL A 136 -8.29 3.26 2.46
N GLU A 137 -7.19 2.59 2.82
CA GLU A 137 -6.81 2.31 4.19
C GLU A 137 -5.64 3.23 4.61
N ILE A 138 -5.69 3.75 5.83
CA ILE A 138 -4.50 4.21 6.55
C ILE A 138 -4.21 3.19 7.64
N CYS A 139 -3.01 2.60 7.62
CA CYS A 139 -2.57 1.61 8.60
C CYS A 139 -1.18 1.96 9.17
N ASN A 140 -0.94 1.64 10.44
CA ASN A 140 0.42 1.58 11.01
C ASN A 140 0.95 0.13 11.12
N CYS A 141 0.62 -0.69 10.13
CA CYS A 141 0.90 -2.13 10.07
C CYS A 141 2.41 -2.45 10.18
N GLN A 142 3.30 -1.52 9.85
CA GLN A 142 4.75 -1.65 10.04
C GLN A 142 5.17 -1.87 11.50
N ASN A 143 4.28 -1.61 12.46
CA ASN A 143 4.52 -1.90 13.86
C ASN A 143 4.59 -3.42 14.13
N LEU A 144 3.97 -4.24 13.27
CA LEU A 144 4.00 -5.69 13.37
C LEU A 144 5.29 -6.25 12.76
N PRO A 145 5.90 -7.28 13.37
CA PRO A 145 7.00 -8.00 12.76
C PRO A 145 6.52 -8.76 11.52
N VAL A 146 7.24 -8.60 10.40
CA VAL A 146 6.99 -9.41 9.19
C VAL A 146 7.76 -10.71 9.30
N LEU A 147 7.04 -11.83 9.46
CA LEU A 147 7.61 -13.17 9.65
C LEU A 147 7.25 -14.08 8.46
N PRO A 148 8.20 -14.42 7.57
CA PRO A 148 7.94 -15.34 6.46
C PRO A 148 7.64 -16.76 6.96
N LEU A 149 6.46 -17.30 6.62
CA LEU A 149 6.00 -18.63 7.07
C LEU A 149 6.89 -19.79 6.60
N SER A 150 7.69 -19.60 5.55
CA SER A 150 8.60 -20.62 5.02
C SER A 150 9.84 -20.88 5.89
N THR A 151 10.05 -20.10 6.96
CA THR A 151 11.26 -20.17 7.79
C THR A 151 11.11 -21.02 9.05
N THR A 152 9.91 -21.54 9.34
CA THR A 152 9.67 -22.38 10.53
C THR A 152 10.06 -23.84 10.28
N THR A 153 11.34 -24.17 10.49
CA THR A 153 11.75 -25.51 10.94
C THR A 153 12.01 -25.45 12.44
N ASN A 154 11.10 -26.04 13.22
CA ASN A 154 11.25 -26.48 14.62
C ASN A 154 12.11 -25.60 15.54
N ASN A 155 11.48 -24.68 16.28
CA ASN A 155 11.48 -24.66 17.75
C ASN A 155 10.96 -23.31 18.26
N ASP A 156 10.18 -23.40 19.32
CA ASP A 156 9.70 -22.28 20.14
C ASP A 156 10.79 -21.22 20.32
N THR A 157 10.63 -20.06 19.68
CA THR A 157 11.47 -18.90 19.98
C THR A 157 10.60 -17.66 20.10
N ASN A 158 10.68 -17.05 21.28
CA ASN A 158 9.94 -15.88 21.71
C ASN A 158 9.99 -14.72 20.69
N CYS A 159 8.88 -13.98 20.64
CA CYS A 159 8.54 -12.82 19.81
C CYS A 159 9.58 -11.66 19.77
N SER A 160 10.71 -11.76 20.47
CA SER A 160 11.68 -10.67 20.61
C SER A 160 12.83 -10.67 19.58
N THR A 161 13.15 -11.79 18.93
CA THR A 161 14.48 -11.92 18.28
C THR A 161 14.48 -11.95 16.75
N LEU A 162 13.32 -12.01 16.07
CA LEU A 162 13.24 -12.08 14.60
C LEU A 162 12.78 -10.79 13.91
N ALA A 163 12.43 -9.73 14.66
CA ALA A 163 11.82 -8.52 14.11
C ALA A 163 12.77 -7.58 13.33
N ALA A 164 14.06 -7.90 13.21
CA ALA A 164 15.08 -6.94 12.74
C ALA A 164 15.36 -6.94 11.22
N LEU A 165 14.88 -7.91 10.43
CA LEU A 165 15.46 -8.16 9.09
C LEU A 165 14.90 -7.32 7.93
N MET A 166 13.90 -6.46 8.12
CA MET A 166 13.35 -5.64 7.03
C MET A 166 13.63 -4.14 7.14
N MET A 167 13.98 -3.63 8.33
CA MET A 167 14.30 -2.19 8.50
C MET A 167 15.77 -1.87 8.18
N GLU A 168 16.70 -2.81 8.29
CA GLU A 168 18.13 -2.53 8.05
C GLU A 168 18.48 -2.42 6.55
N ASN A 169 17.74 -3.07 5.65
CA ASN A 169 18.05 -3.02 4.21
C ASN A 169 17.63 -1.72 3.52
N LEU A 170 16.66 -0.98 4.06
CA LEU A 170 16.24 0.30 3.43
C LEU A 170 17.22 1.44 3.70
N VAL A 171 17.95 1.39 4.82
CA VAL A 171 18.93 2.43 5.22
C VAL A 171 20.28 2.20 4.54
N LEU A 172 20.67 0.94 4.32
CA LEU A 172 21.93 0.62 3.65
C LEU A 172 21.88 0.91 2.13
N ASP A 173 20.74 0.69 1.47
CA ASP A 173 20.61 0.96 0.03
C ASP A 173 20.57 2.48 -0.32
N LEU A 174 20.24 3.35 0.65
CA LEU A 174 20.25 4.81 0.46
C LEU A 174 21.65 5.43 0.65
N LEU A 175 22.58 4.71 1.30
CA LEU A 175 23.95 5.18 1.54
C LEU A 175 24.91 4.82 0.39
N ASP A 176 24.56 3.85 -0.47
CA ASP A 176 25.40 3.40 -1.60
C ASP A 176 25.16 4.14 -2.93
N ILE A 177 24.32 5.19 -2.96
CA ILE A 177 24.12 6.05 -4.16
C ILE A 177 24.97 7.34 -4.08
N SER A 178 25.84 7.47 -3.07
CA SER A 178 26.77 8.60 -2.95
C SER A 178 28.23 8.19 -3.18
N ILE A 179 28.58 7.84 -4.42
CA ILE A 179 29.96 7.92 -4.96
C ILE A 179 29.91 8.49 -6.37
#